data_AF-A0A105IVC5-F1
#
_entry.id   AF-A0A105IVC5-F1
#
_cell.length_a   1.000
_cell.length_b   1.000
_cell.length_c   1.000
_cell.angle_alpha   90.00
_cell.angle_beta   90.00
_cell.angle_gamma   90.00
#
_symmetry.space_group_name_H-M   'P 1'
#
loop_
_entity.id
_entity.type
_entity.pdbx_description
1 polymer ?
#
loop_
_entity_poly.entity_id
_entity_poly.type
_entity_poly.pdbx_seq_one_letter_code
_entity_poly.pdbx_strand_id
1 'polypeptide(L)'
;MLSNRLAPAAVLLLGGIGLALAAPLDEPIKPIPPTLHQDPARADIGRRLFHDPRLSANNRVSCASCHDLAKGGVAGGLPRAVGFDGQLTAVAVPTVLNAALNFKQFWNGRADTLEEQIQQVVQNPVEMGSKWQDVVIKVSRDARYKQAFAAAYTDGVTQANIQNAIATFERTLITPDSRFDKYLRGDTHAISDAEKAGYAKFKQYGCIACHQGVNVGGNMFQKFGVMDDYFAKRGNPTQADLGRYLVTRDDSDRHVFKVPSLRNVALTAPYFHDGSARTLDDAVDVMFRFQLGRVASREDKEAIVKFLHTLTGQLEATR
;
A
#
# COMPACT_ATOMS: atom_id res chain seq x y z
N MET A 1 23.39 63.71 -55.86
CA MET A 1 24.07 62.54 -55.29
C MET A 1 24.34 62.81 -53.82
N LEU A 2 23.52 62.30 -52.90
CA LEU A 2 23.90 62.10 -51.49
C LEU A 2 22.93 61.09 -50.87
N SER A 3 23.55 59.98 -50.46
CA SER A 3 23.03 58.77 -49.84
C SER A 3 22.24 59.06 -48.56
N ASN A 4 21.08 58.43 -48.38
CA ASN A 4 20.49 58.23 -47.06
C ASN A 4 20.24 56.73 -46.83
N ARG A 5 20.90 56.20 -45.80
CA ARG A 5 20.91 54.78 -45.43
C ARG A 5 19.67 54.45 -44.61
N LEU A 6 18.90 53.45 -45.02
CA LEU A 6 17.86 52.82 -44.22
C LEU A 6 18.44 51.55 -43.59
N ALA A 7 18.48 51.49 -42.26
CA ALA A 7 18.84 50.29 -41.50
C ALA A 7 17.66 49.31 -41.47
N PRO A 8 17.89 47.98 -41.51
CA PRO A 8 16.81 47.02 -41.38
C PRO A 8 16.46 46.84 -39.89
N ALA A 9 15.18 46.95 -39.56
CA ALA A 9 14.66 46.59 -38.25
C ALA A 9 14.70 45.06 -38.08
N ALA A 10 15.55 44.59 -37.17
CA ALA A 10 15.58 43.19 -36.77
C ALA A 10 14.35 42.89 -35.90
N VAL A 11 13.39 42.14 -36.43
CA VAL A 11 12.30 41.56 -35.65
C VAL A 11 12.86 40.35 -34.91
N LEU A 12 13.15 40.50 -33.61
CA LEU A 12 13.42 39.38 -32.73
C LEU A 12 12.11 38.62 -32.49
N LEU A 13 11.96 37.48 -33.16
CA LEU A 13 11.00 36.45 -32.78
C LEU A 13 11.49 35.78 -31.49
N LEU A 14 10.98 36.26 -30.35
CA LEU A 14 11.07 35.54 -29.08
C LEU A 14 10.19 34.28 -29.19
N GLY A 15 10.79 33.21 -29.73
CA GLY A 15 10.22 31.86 -29.66
C GLY A 15 10.18 31.43 -28.20
N GLY A 16 9.04 31.62 -27.55
CA GLY A 16 8.78 31.04 -26.24
C GLY A 16 8.84 29.52 -26.35
N ILE A 17 9.89 28.92 -25.80
CA ILE A 17 9.96 27.48 -25.57
C ILE A 17 8.94 27.20 -24.47
N GLY A 18 7.68 27.02 -24.86
CA GLY A 18 6.69 26.40 -23.99
C GLY A 18 7.17 24.98 -23.72
N LEU A 19 7.53 24.69 -22.46
CA LEU A 19 7.67 23.32 -21.99
C LEU A 19 6.32 22.63 -22.21
N ALA A 20 6.18 21.92 -23.32
CA ALA A 20 5.04 21.07 -23.57
C ALA A 20 5.06 19.97 -22.51
N LEU A 21 4.23 20.12 -21.48
CA LEU A 21 3.97 19.06 -20.52
C LEU A 21 3.40 17.88 -21.30
N ALA A 22 4.09 16.74 -21.26
CA ALA A 22 3.64 15.53 -21.94
C ALA A 22 2.23 15.14 -21.45
N ALA A 23 1.37 14.73 -22.37
CA ALA A 23 0.02 14.33 -22.02
C ALA A 23 0.03 13.04 -21.18
N PRO A 24 -0.84 12.91 -20.16
CA PRO A 24 -1.00 11.66 -19.43
C PRO A 24 -1.36 10.49 -20.35
N LEU A 25 -0.84 9.30 -20.04
CA LEU A 25 -1.18 8.08 -20.78
C LEU A 25 -2.53 7.52 -20.32
N ASP A 26 -3.34 7.07 -21.26
CA ASP A 26 -4.59 6.37 -20.92
C ASP A 26 -4.34 4.86 -20.74
N GLU A 27 -4.04 4.49 -19.50
CA GLU A 27 -3.76 3.10 -19.10
C GLU A 27 -4.69 2.65 -17.97
N PRO A 28 -4.94 1.33 -17.79
CA PRO A 28 -5.78 0.83 -16.69
C PRO A 28 -5.20 1.08 -15.29
N ILE A 29 -3.88 1.23 -15.16
CA ILE A 29 -3.25 1.71 -13.92
C ILE A 29 -3.20 3.22 -13.99
N LYS A 30 -3.54 3.87 -12.87
CA LYS A 30 -3.50 5.34 -12.74
C LYS A 30 -2.41 5.74 -11.74
N PRO A 31 -1.70 6.87 -11.93
CA PRO A 31 -0.65 7.31 -11.02
C PRO A 31 -1.23 7.65 -9.63
N ILE A 32 -0.43 7.50 -8.57
CA ILE A 32 -0.86 7.97 -7.24
C ILE A 32 -1.01 9.49 -7.29
N PRO A 33 -2.03 10.07 -6.63
CA PRO A 33 -2.06 11.50 -6.38
C PRO A 33 -0.78 11.94 -5.64
N PRO A 34 -0.22 13.12 -5.95
CA PRO A 34 1.02 13.59 -5.32
C PRO A 34 0.84 13.82 -3.80
N THR A 35 -0.38 14.10 -3.34
CA THR A 35 -0.71 14.30 -1.93
C THR A 35 -2.15 13.88 -1.64
N LEU A 36 -2.39 13.43 -0.40
CA LEU A 36 -3.72 13.34 0.19
C LEU A 36 -3.73 14.36 1.34
N HIS A 37 -4.29 15.55 1.12
CA HIS A 37 -4.26 16.61 2.13
C HIS A 37 -4.87 16.14 3.45
N GLN A 38 -4.08 16.22 4.53
CA GLN A 38 -4.47 15.89 5.89
C GLN A 38 -4.18 17.09 6.81
N ASP A 39 -4.89 17.17 7.94
CA ASP A 39 -4.55 18.12 8.99
C ASP A 39 -3.16 17.78 9.58
N PRO A 40 -2.16 18.67 9.48
CA PRO A 40 -0.80 18.37 9.93
C PRO A 40 -0.67 18.11 11.43
N ALA A 41 -1.48 18.78 12.26
CA ALA A 41 -1.44 18.61 13.71
C ALA A 41 -1.99 17.23 14.11
N ARG A 42 -3.08 16.79 13.46
CA ARG A 42 -3.64 15.44 13.67
C ARG A 42 -2.72 14.35 13.13
N ALA A 43 -2.12 14.56 11.96
CA ALA A 43 -1.13 13.64 11.39
C ALA A 43 0.10 13.50 12.30
N ASP A 44 0.60 14.58 12.91
CA ASP A 44 1.74 14.50 13.83
C ASP A 44 1.39 13.73 15.12
N ILE A 45 0.20 13.93 15.67
CA ILE A 45 -0.31 13.12 16.79
C ILE A 45 -0.37 11.64 16.38
N GLY A 46 -0.94 11.35 15.21
CA GLY A 46 -1.03 10.00 14.65
C GLY A 46 0.33 9.34 14.47
N ARG A 47 1.30 10.07 13.93
CA ARG A 47 2.68 9.61 13.73
C ARG A 47 3.33 9.20 15.05
N ARG A 48 3.14 9.99 16.10
CA ARG A 48 3.64 9.66 17.45
C ARG A 48 2.97 8.39 17.98
N LEU A 49 1.64 8.29 17.87
CA LEU A 49 0.87 7.13 18.33
C LEU A 49 1.22 5.84 17.55
N PHE A 50 1.43 5.94 16.24
CA PHE A 50 1.84 4.82 15.39
C PHE A 50 3.14 4.16 15.87
N HIS A 51 4.04 4.94 16.48
CA HIS A 51 5.31 4.48 17.04
C HIS A 51 5.24 4.22 18.55
N ASP A 52 4.13 4.51 19.22
CA ASP A 52 4.02 4.46 20.68
C ASP A 52 3.61 3.05 21.17
N PRO A 53 4.49 2.33 21.86
CA PRO A 53 4.18 0.96 22.28
C PRO A 53 3.14 0.93 23.41
N ARG A 54 2.82 2.06 24.05
CA ARG A 54 1.81 2.12 25.12
C ARG A 54 0.40 1.75 24.65
N LEU A 55 0.18 1.71 23.33
CA LEU A 55 -1.05 1.23 22.75
C LEU A 55 -1.24 -0.29 22.94
N SER A 56 -0.18 -1.09 23.13
CA SER A 56 -0.32 -2.52 23.49
C SER A 56 -0.53 -2.74 24.99
N ALA A 57 -1.09 -3.90 25.35
CA ALA A 57 -1.46 -4.24 26.72
C ALA A 57 -0.26 -4.15 27.66
N ASN A 58 0.88 -4.67 27.21
CA ASN A 58 2.14 -4.73 27.96
C ASN A 58 3.13 -3.59 27.64
N ASN A 59 2.71 -2.59 26.86
CA ASN A 59 3.52 -1.44 26.44
C ASN A 59 4.81 -1.82 25.66
N ARG A 60 4.80 -2.88 24.85
CA ARG A 60 5.97 -3.37 24.10
C ARG A 60 5.84 -3.33 22.57
N VAL A 61 4.64 -3.26 22.03
CA VAL A 61 4.38 -3.31 20.59
C VAL A 61 3.61 -2.07 20.14
N SER A 62 4.06 -1.45 19.06
CA SER A 62 3.36 -0.36 18.37
C SER A 62 2.98 -0.79 16.96
N CYS A 63 2.24 0.04 16.22
CA CYS A 63 1.96 -0.22 14.80
C CYS A 63 3.28 -0.39 14.02
N ALA A 64 4.26 0.46 14.29
CA ALA A 64 5.59 0.41 13.67
C ALA A 64 6.39 -0.87 13.97
N SER A 65 6.07 -1.60 15.05
CA SER A 65 6.72 -2.90 15.34
C SER A 65 6.39 -3.97 14.29
N CYS A 66 5.20 -3.90 13.69
CA CYS A 66 4.76 -4.83 12.65
C CYS A 66 4.78 -4.20 11.25
N HIS A 67 4.65 -2.87 11.16
CA HIS A 67 4.62 -2.10 9.93
C HIS A 67 5.84 -1.17 9.85
N ASP A 68 7.03 -1.75 9.69
CA ASP A 68 8.27 -1.00 9.64
C ASP A 68 8.33 -0.17 8.35
N LEU A 69 8.16 1.14 8.47
CA LEU A 69 8.10 2.07 7.32
C LEU A 69 9.41 2.09 6.53
N ALA A 70 10.56 1.79 7.16
CA ALA A 70 11.84 1.68 6.46
C ALA A 70 11.97 0.38 5.65
N LYS A 71 11.12 -0.62 5.94
CA LYS A 71 11.08 -1.93 5.27
C LYS A 71 9.76 -2.14 4.53
N GLY A 72 9.31 -1.11 3.81
CA GLY A 72 8.12 -1.19 2.96
C GLY A 72 6.79 -1.23 3.72
N GLY A 73 6.77 -0.89 5.02
CA GLY A 73 5.55 -0.86 5.84
C GLY A 73 5.04 -2.23 6.27
N VAL A 74 5.91 -3.25 6.26
CA VAL A 74 5.61 -4.64 6.63
C VAL A 74 6.53 -5.14 7.74
N ALA A 75 6.40 -6.41 8.12
CA ALA A 75 7.16 -7.04 9.21
C ALA A 75 8.63 -7.38 8.86
N GLY A 76 9.24 -6.62 7.95
CA GLY A 76 10.68 -6.68 7.66
C GLY A 76 11.22 -8.05 7.22
N GLY A 77 10.53 -8.73 6.30
CA GLY A 77 10.95 -10.04 5.76
C GLY A 77 10.44 -11.25 6.55
N LEU A 78 9.71 -11.05 7.65
CA LEU A 78 9.05 -12.13 8.38
C LEU A 78 7.74 -12.55 7.69
N PRO A 79 7.47 -13.86 7.52
CA PRO A 79 6.19 -14.35 6.99
C PRO A 79 4.98 -13.93 7.82
N ARG A 80 5.15 -13.86 9.15
CA ARG A 80 4.12 -13.44 10.11
C ARG A 80 4.79 -12.63 11.21
N ALA A 81 4.15 -11.53 11.63
CA ALA A 81 4.67 -10.70 12.72
C ALA A 81 4.45 -11.36 14.08
N VAL A 82 5.30 -10.99 15.04
CA VAL A 82 5.19 -11.35 16.45
C VAL A 82 4.39 -10.25 17.16
N GLY A 83 3.30 -10.62 17.82
CA GLY A 83 2.49 -9.70 18.60
C GLY A 83 2.99 -9.50 20.03
N PHE A 84 2.19 -8.82 20.86
CA PHE A 84 2.65 -8.30 22.14
C PHE A 84 3.14 -9.38 23.12
N ASP A 85 2.60 -10.59 23.03
CA ASP A 85 2.92 -11.72 23.92
C ASP A 85 3.69 -12.85 23.22
N GLY A 86 4.46 -12.52 22.17
CA GLY A 86 5.34 -13.49 21.49
C GLY A 86 4.63 -14.41 20.50
N GLN A 87 3.30 -14.36 20.41
CA GLN A 87 2.51 -15.15 19.47
C GLN A 87 2.62 -14.60 18.05
N LEU A 88 2.63 -15.49 17.05
CA LEU A 88 2.60 -15.09 15.64
C LEU A 88 1.18 -14.71 15.21
N THR A 89 1.09 -13.63 14.44
CA THR A 89 -0.13 -13.23 13.73
C THR A 89 -0.67 -14.35 12.83
N ALA A 90 -1.98 -14.32 12.54
CA ALA A 90 -2.63 -15.36 11.74
C ALA A 90 -2.30 -15.27 10.24
N VAL A 91 -1.91 -14.08 9.78
CA VAL A 91 -1.63 -13.75 8.38
C VAL A 91 -0.36 -12.90 8.28
N ALA A 92 0.24 -12.85 7.10
CA ALA A 92 1.29 -11.91 6.77
C ALA A 92 0.77 -10.46 6.92
N VAL A 93 1.63 -9.59 7.43
CA VAL A 93 1.29 -8.18 7.65
C VAL A 93 1.26 -7.45 6.31
N PRO A 94 0.09 -6.95 5.85
CA PRO A 94 0.03 -6.14 4.64
C PRO A 94 0.69 -4.77 4.89
N THR A 95 1.17 -4.12 3.84
CA THR A 95 1.77 -2.79 3.97
C THR A 95 0.74 -1.73 4.37
N VAL A 96 1.15 -0.80 5.25
CA VAL A 96 0.41 0.45 5.53
C VAL A 96 0.61 1.50 4.42
N LEU A 97 1.64 1.36 3.59
CA LEU A 97 1.91 2.29 2.50
C LEU A 97 0.80 2.22 1.46
N ASN A 98 0.22 3.36 1.14
CA ASN A 98 -0.96 3.50 0.26
C ASN A 98 -2.22 2.77 0.77
N ALA A 99 -2.29 2.32 2.02
CA ALA A 99 -3.45 1.59 2.54
C ALA A 99 -4.74 2.43 2.53
N ALA A 100 -4.60 3.76 2.62
CA ALA A 100 -5.68 4.73 2.46
C ALA A 100 -6.37 4.70 1.09
N LEU A 101 -5.72 4.13 0.06
CA LEU A 101 -6.29 3.98 -1.28
C LEU A 101 -7.06 2.67 -1.46
N ASN A 102 -7.08 1.79 -0.44
CA ASN A 102 -7.86 0.57 -0.50
C ASN A 102 -9.35 0.85 -0.25
N PHE A 103 -10.23 0.14 -0.96
CA PHE A 103 -11.68 0.23 -0.72
C PHE A 103 -12.15 -0.47 0.58
N LYS A 104 -11.34 -1.41 1.10
CA LYS A 104 -11.52 -2.15 2.35
C LYS A 104 -10.14 -2.47 2.94
N GLN A 105 -10.06 -2.68 4.25
CA GLN A 105 -8.83 -3.02 4.97
C GLN A 105 -8.79 -4.51 5.37
N PHE A 106 -7.58 -4.99 5.72
CA PHE A 106 -7.24 -6.41 5.90
C PHE A 106 -7.33 -7.27 4.63
N TRP A 107 -6.72 -8.46 4.66
CA TRP A 107 -6.76 -9.44 3.57
C TRP A 107 -8.17 -9.92 3.22
N ASN A 108 -9.07 -10.04 4.19
CA ASN A 108 -10.45 -10.48 3.96
C ASN A 108 -11.44 -9.31 3.80
N GLY A 109 -10.97 -8.05 3.87
CA GLY A 109 -11.82 -6.87 3.69
C GLY A 109 -12.85 -6.67 4.80
N ARG A 110 -12.55 -7.10 6.03
CA ARG A 110 -13.48 -7.08 7.17
C ARG A 110 -13.62 -5.72 7.85
N ALA A 111 -12.87 -4.72 7.42
CA ALA A 111 -12.96 -3.36 7.93
C ALA A 111 -13.11 -2.40 6.75
N ASP A 112 -14.02 -1.44 6.90
CA ASP A 112 -14.40 -0.51 5.86
C ASP A 112 -13.49 0.71 5.82
N THR A 113 -12.91 1.06 6.96
CA THR A 113 -12.05 2.23 7.14
C THR A 113 -10.77 1.86 7.88
N LEU A 114 -9.80 2.79 7.84
CA LEU A 114 -8.58 2.68 8.65
C LEU A 114 -8.92 2.77 10.15
N GLU A 115 -9.86 3.64 10.54
CA GLU A 115 -10.30 3.75 11.93
C GLU A 115 -10.89 2.43 12.47
N GLU A 116 -11.69 1.73 11.66
CA GLU A 116 -12.21 0.40 12.02
C GLU A 116 -11.11 -0.66 12.06
N GLN A 117 -10.13 -0.59 11.15
CA GLN A 117 -8.96 -1.45 11.16
C GLN A 117 -8.18 -1.28 12.48
N ILE A 118 -7.92 -0.03 12.89
CA ILE A 118 -7.21 0.32 14.13
C ILE A 118 -7.99 -0.16 15.35
N GLN A 119 -9.31 0.03 15.37
CA GLN A 119 -10.21 -0.50 16.42
C GLN A 119 -9.94 -1.99 16.68
N GLN A 120 -9.90 -2.78 15.61
CA GLN A 120 -9.77 -4.23 15.69
C GLN A 120 -8.35 -4.66 16.09
N VAL A 121 -7.29 -4.05 15.56
CA VAL A 121 -5.89 -4.42 15.88
C VAL A 121 -5.54 -4.13 17.33
N VAL A 122 -5.96 -2.97 17.86
CA VAL A 122 -5.69 -2.60 19.25
C VAL A 122 -6.28 -3.62 20.24
N GLN A 123 -7.44 -4.19 19.92
CA GLN A 123 -8.14 -5.17 20.76
C GLN A 123 -7.75 -6.62 20.51
N ASN A 124 -7.05 -6.91 19.41
CA ASN A 124 -6.74 -8.27 19.03
C ASN A 124 -5.81 -8.92 20.08
N PRO A 125 -6.18 -10.07 20.68
CA PRO A 125 -5.45 -10.71 21.77
C PRO A 125 -4.12 -11.35 21.36
N VAL A 126 -3.82 -11.38 20.06
CA VAL A 126 -2.52 -11.79 19.54
C VAL A 126 -1.67 -10.55 19.21
N GLU A 127 -2.25 -9.51 18.62
CA GLU A 127 -1.50 -8.35 18.11
C GLU A 127 -1.13 -7.38 19.24
N MET A 128 -2.09 -6.58 19.74
CA MET A 128 -1.82 -5.55 20.76
C MET A 128 -2.48 -5.84 22.11
N GLY A 129 -3.58 -6.59 22.15
CA GLY A 129 -4.23 -7.10 23.37
C GLY A 129 -4.85 -6.06 24.30
N SER A 130 -4.98 -4.80 23.88
CA SER A 130 -5.44 -3.70 24.72
C SER A 130 -6.95 -3.56 24.73
N LYS A 131 -7.48 -3.00 25.83
CA LYS A 131 -8.83 -2.40 25.84
C LYS A 131 -8.71 -0.90 25.57
N TRP A 132 -9.65 -0.35 24.80
CA TRP A 132 -9.64 1.08 24.47
C TRP A 132 -9.73 2.00 25.69
N GLN A 133 -10.44 1.58 26.74
CA GLN A 133 -10.49 2.32 28.01
C GLN A 133 -9.08 2.50 28.60
N ASP A 134 -8.26 1.45 28.59
CA ASP A 134 -6.88 1.50 29.09
C ASP A 134 -6.01 2.38 28.18
N VAL A 135 -6.18 2.29 26.86
CA VAL A 135 -5.47 3.14 25.89
C VAL A 135 -5.78 4.62 26.11
N VAL A 136 -7.05 4.98 26.24
CA VAL A 136 -7.48 6.37 26.50
C VAL A 136 -6.87 6.87 27.81
N ILE A 137 -6.88 6.06 28.88
CA ILE A 137 -6.25 6.42 30.15
C ILE A 137 -4.74 6.64 29.98
N LYS A 138 -4.02 5.73 29.31
CA LYS A 138 -2.58 5.84 29.06
C LYS A 138 -2.23 7.12 28.29
N VAL A 139 -2.96 7.40 27.21
CA VAL A 139 -2.73 8.58 26.36
C VAL A 139 -3.09 9.87 27.11
N SER A 140 -4.19 9.89 27.86
CA SER A 140 -4.65 11.07 28.62
C SER A 140 -3.74 11.45 29.79
N ARG A 141 -2.94 10.51 30.31
CA ARG A 141 -1.95 10.74 31.37
C ARG A 141 -0.65 11.35 30.87
N ASP A 142 -0.38 11.28 29.56
CA ASP A 142 0.79 11.94 28.97
C ASP A 142 0.49 13.41 28.70
N ALA A 143 1.20 14.32 29.38
CA ALA A 143 0.99 15.75 29.27
C ALA A 143 1.14 16.26 27.82
N ARG A 144 2.04 15.66 27.02
CA ARG A 144 2.28 16.07 25.63
C ARG A 144 1.12 15.67 24.73
N TYR A 145 0.56 14.47 24.92
CA TYR A 145 -0.66 14.09 24.19
C TYR A 145 -1.84 14.94 24.61
N LYS A 146 -2.07 15.16 25.91
CA LYS A 146 -3.17 15.99 26.38
C LYS A 146 -3.15 17.39 25.76
N GLN A 147 -1.98 18.02 25.71
CA GLN A 147 -1.80 19.32 25.07
C GLN A 147 -2.04 19.26 23.56
N ALA A 148 -1.44 18.29 22.86
CA ALA A 148 -1.58 18.18 21.41
C ALA A 148 -3.04 17.88 20.99
N PHE A 149 -3.72 16.98 21.70
CA PHE A 149 -5.13 16.66 21.45
C PHE A 149 -6.05 17.85 21.73
N ALA A 150 -5.83 18.60 22.82
CA ALA A 150 -6.62 19.81 23.12
C ALA A 150 -6.46 20.90 22.05
N ALA A 151 -5.32 20.94 21.34
CA ALA A 151 -5.09 21.87 20.24
C ALA A 151 -5.72 21.40 18.91
N ALA A 152 -5.81 20.09 18.67
CA ALA A 152 -6.24 19.52 17.39
C ALA A 152 -7.69 19.00 17.36
N TYR A 153 -8.29 18.77 18.53
CA TYR A 153 -9.62 18.21 18.72
C TYR A 153 -10.37 18.90 19.87
N THR A 154 -11.64 19.21 19.65
CA THR A 154 -12.49 19.95 20.62
C THR A 154 -12.76 19.19 21.92
N ASP A 155 -12.84 17.86 21.84
CA ASP A 155 -13.10 16.93 22.95
C ASP A 155 -11.82 16.26 23.49
N GLY A 156 -10.64 16.67 23.00
CA GLY A 156 -9.35 16.23 23.51
C GLY A 156 -9.08 14.74 23.26
N VAL A 157 -8.59 14.03 24.29
CA VAL A 157 -8.20 12.62 24.16
C VAL A 157 -9.44 11.73 24.31
N THR A 158 -9.94 11.25 23.18
CA THR A 158 -11.00 10.23 23.11
C THR A 158 -10.55 9.06 22.25
N GLN A 159 -11.21 7.91 22.37
CA GLN A 159 -10.96 6.75 21.51
C GLN A 159 -11.09 7.14 20.02
N ALA A 160 -12.16 7.86 19.67
CA ALA A 160 -12.42 8.31 18.31
C ALA A 160 -11.29 9.22 17.79
N ASN A 161 -10.80 10.16 18.60
CA ASN A 161 -9.72 11.05 18.19
C ASN A 161 -8.37 10.34 18.09
N ILE A 162 -8.09 9.34 18.94
CA ILE A 162 -6.89 8.51 18.82
C ILE A 162 -6.91 7.74 17.50
N GLN A 163 -8.04 7.09 17.18
CA GLN A 163 -8.23 6.39 15.92
C GLN A 163 -8.12 7.32 14.71
N ASN A 164 -8.78 8.47 14.77
CA ASN A 164 -8.72 9.46 13.71
C ASN A 164 -7.30 9.99 13.51
N ALA A 165 -6.55 10.28 14.58
CA ALA A 165 -5.17 10.75 14.47
C ALA A 165 -4.28 9.72 13.76
N ILE A 166 -4.32 8.46 14.20
CA ILE A 166 -3.54 7.37 13.58
C ILE A 166 -3.93 7.20 12.11
N ALA A 167 -5.23 7.10 11.81
CA ALA A 167 -5.70 6.97 10.43
C ALA A 167 -5.35 8.20 9.57
N THR A 168 -5.33 9.40 10.15
CA THR A 168 -4.89 10.63 9.48
C THR A 168 -3.41 10.54 9.10
N PHE A 169 -2.56 10.03 10.00
CA PHE A 169 -1.16 9.74 9.66
C PHE A 169 -1.05 8.67 8.57
N GLU A 170 -1.78 7.56 8.66
CA GLU A 170 -1.74 6.52 7.63
C GLU A 170 -2.17 7.02 6.24
N ARG A 171 -3.04 8.04 6.17
CA ARG A 171 -3.39 8.73 4.92
C ARG A 171 -2.25 9.56 4.33
N THR A 172 -1.26 9.99 5.13
CA THR A 172 -0.04 10.65 4.63
C THR A 172 0.96 9.65 4.04
N LEU A 173 0.87 8.38 4.42
CA LEU A 173 1.75 7.29 3.98
C LEU A 173 1.49 6.83 2.54
N ILE A 174 1.22 7.76 1.63
CA ILE A 174 1.24 7.51 0.19
C ILE A 174 2.66 7.60 -0.36
N THR A 175 2.91 6.87 -1.44
CA THR A 175 4.24 6.73 -2.07
C THR A 175 4.16 7.14 -3.56
N PRO A 176 3.96 8.42 -3.86
CA PRO A 176 3.89 8.91 -5.23
C PRO A 176 5.26 8.80 -5.91
N ASP A 177 5.27 9.15 -7.21
CA ASP A 177 6.49 9.36 -8.01
C ASP A 177 7.36 8.12 -8.16
N SER A 178 6.73 6.95 -8.15
CA SER A 178 7.32 5.75 -8.73
C SER A 178 7.72 6.00 -10.19
N ARG A 179 8.69 5.24 -10.69
CA ARG A 179 9.09 5.34 -12.11
C ARG A 179 7.90 5.08 -13.03
N PHE A 180 7.01 4.17 -12.64
CA PHE A 180 5.78 3.91 -13.38
C PHE A 180 4.78 5.07 -13.32
N ASP A 181 4.62 5.74 -12.18
CA ASP A 181 3.75 6.91 -12.07
C ASP A 181 4.24 8.06 -12.97
N LYS A 182 5.56 8.27 -13.07
CA LYS A 182 6.16 9.23 -14.01
C LYS A 182 5.88 8.86 -15.46
N TYR A 183 6.03 7.58 -15.81
CA TYR A 183 5.67 7.05 -17.12
C TYR A 183 4.20 7.33 -17.46
N LEU A 184 3.27 7.05 -16.54
CA LEU A 184 1.84 7.31 -16.73
C LEU A 184 1.50 8.80 -16.88
N ARG A 185 2.32 9.71 -16.33
CA ARG A 185 2.17 11.16 -16.50
C ARG A 185 2.84 11.69 -17.78
N GLY A 186 3.31 10.82 -18.66
CA GLY A 186 3.84 11.17 -19.98
C GLY A 186 5.37 11.18 -20.09
N ASP A 187 6.11 10.94 -19.01
CA ASP A 187 7.56 10.74 -19.09
C ASP A 187 7.88 9.33 -19.59
N THR A 188 7.79 9.12 -20.89
CA THR A 188 7.97 7.81 -21.54
C THR A 188 9.37 7.21 -21.36
N HIS A 189 10.33 7.97 -20.82
CA HIS A 189 11.70 7.53 -20.55
C HIS A 189 11.93 7.17 -19.06
N ALA A 190 10.93 7.38 -18.19
CA ALA A 190 11.02 7.01 -16.78
C ALA A 190 11.21 5.50 -16.55
N ILE A 191 10.75 4.68 -17.50
CA ILE A 191 10.94 3.23 -17.56
C ILE A 191 11.57 2.83 -18.91
N SER A 192 12.39 1.78 -18.86
CA SER A 192 13.06 1.18 -20.01
C SER A 192 12.10 0.40 -20.89
N ASP A 193 12.52 0.09 -22.12
CA ASP A 193 11.70 -0.70 -23.04
C ASP A 193 11.47 -2.14 -22.54
N ALA A 194 12.40 -2.71 -21.79
CA ALA A 194 12.21 -4.00 -21.13
C ALA A 194 11.11 -3.95 -20.04
N GLU A 195 11.05 -2.86 -19.27
CA GLU A 195 9.99 -2.65 -18.26
C GLU A 195 8.63 -2.37 -18.94
N LYS A 196 8.60 -1.63 -20.06
CA LYS A 196 7.38 -1.46 -20.88
C LYS A 196 6.90 -2.80 -21.44
N ALA A 197 7.80 -3.64 -21.95
CA ALA A 197 7.47 -4.99 -22.40
C ALA A 197 6.92 -5.84 -21.25
N GLY A 198 7.49 -5.73 -20.05
CA GLY A 198 6.96 -6.33 -18.83
C GLY A 198 5.52 -5.91 -18.52
N TYR A 199 5.22 -4.62 -18.63
CA TYR A 199 3.86 -4.12 -18.45
C TYR A 199 2.90 -4.62 -19.53
N ALA A 200 3.35 -4.68 -20.78
CA ALA A 200 2.56 -5.26 -21.88
C ALA A 200 2.23 -6.73 -21.62
N LYS A 201 3.19 -7.52 -21.12
CA LYS A 201 2.94 -8.92 -20.71
C LYS A 201 1.98 -9.02 -19.54
N PHE A 202 2.13 -8.15 -18.53
CA PHE A 202 1.20 -8.07 -17.39
C PHE A 202 -0.25 -7.84 -17.85
N LYS A 203 -0.45 -6.97 -18.85
CA LYS A 203 -1.77 -6.77 -19.50
C LYS A 203 -2.20 -8.00 -20.31
N GLN A 204 -1.33 -8.51 -21.18
CA GLN A 204 -1.62 -9.64 -22.08
C GLN A 204 -2.03 -10.91 -21.33
N TYR A 205 -1.39 -11.21 -20.20
CA TYR A 205 -1.71 -12.38 -19.39
C TYR A 205 -2.99 -12.21 -18.56
N GLY A 206 -3.52 -10.99 -18.44
CA GLY A 206 -4.76 -10.69 -17.73
C GLY A 206 -4.58 -10.29 -16.28
N CYS A 207 -3.34 -10.10 -15.78
CA CYS A 207 -3.09 -9.65 -14.41
C CYS A 207 -3.79 -8.31 -14.10
N ILE A 208 -3.90 -7.46 -15.13
CA ILE A 208 -4.56 -6.15 -15.09
C ILE A 208 -6.06 -6.22 -14.79
N ALA A 209 -6.72 -7.37 -14.99
CA ALA A 209 -8.14 -7.52 -14.68
C ALA A 209 -8.42 -7.35 -13.17
N CYS A 210 -7.47 -7.75 -12.33
CA CYS A 210 -7.57 -7.65 -10.87
C CYS A 210 -6.68 -6.52 -10.32
N HIS A 211 -5.47 -6.37 -10.86
CA HIS A 211 -4.47 -5.43 -10.39
C HIS A 211 -4.43 -4.16 -11.24
N GLN A 212 -5.45 -3.31 -11.09
CA GLN A 212 -5.63 -2.07 -11.84
C GLN A 212 -5.90 -0.87 -10.92
N GLY A 213 -6.09 0.30 -11.54
CA GLY A 213 -6.53 1.51 -10.86
C GLY A 213 -5.39 2.20 -10.13
N VAL A 214 -5.75 3.09 -9.19
CA VAL A 214 -4.78 3.95 -8.52
C VAL A 214 -3.82 3.17 -7.61
N ASN A 215 -4.21 2.01 -7.07
CA ASN A 215 -3.37 1.23 -6.16
C ASN A 215 -2.89 -0.10 -6.76
N VAL A 216 -3.08 -0.32 -8.06
CA VAL A 216 -2.70 -1.57 -8.77
C VAL A 216 -3.24 -2.80 -8.03
N GLY A 217 -4.55 -2.79 -7.78
CA GLY A 217 -5.25 -3.66 -6.84
C GLY A 217 -5.85 -2.86 -5.69
N GLY A 218 -6.20 -3.54 -4.59
CA GLY A 218 -6.78 -2.90 -3.40
C GLY A 218 -8.19 -2.36 -3.60
N ASN A 219 -8.90 -2.76 -4.65
CA ASN A 219 -10.21 -2.21 -5.05
C ASN A 219 -11.28 -3.26 -5.38
N MET A 220 -10.98 -4.56 -5.20
CA MET A 220 -11.94 -5.63 -5.38
C MET A 220 -11.57 -6.88 -4.56
N PHE A 221 -12.49 -7.83 -4.53
CA PHE A 221 -12.29 -9.18 -4.00
C PHE A 221 -12.12 -10.19 -5.14
N GLN A 222 -11.26 -11.18 -4.95
CA GLN A 222 -11.09 -12.29 -5.89
C GLN A 222 -10.78 -13.58 -5.16
N LYS A 223 -11.22 -14.70 -5.74
CA LYS A 223 -10.86 -16.04 -5.26
C LYS A 223 -9.38 -16.30 -5.54
N PHE A 224 -8.66 -16.84 -4.55
CA PHE A 224 -7.30 -17.32 -4.74
C PHE A 224 -7.33 -18.83 -4.99
N GLY A 225 -6.72 -19.29 -6.08
CA GLY A 225 -6.92 -20.64 -6.61
C GLY A 225 -8.16 -20.75 -7.50
N VAL A 226 -8.30 -19.89 -8.51
CA VAL A 226 -9.40 -19.97 -9.49
C VAL A 226 -9.24 -21.17 -10.42
N MET A 227 -8.00 -21.45 -10.83
CA MET A 227 -7.68 -22.44 -11.86
C MET A 227 -7.15 -23.76 -11.30
N ASP A 228 -6.62 -23.76 -10.08
CA ASP A 228 -6.10 -24.94 -9.37
C ASP A 228 -6.19 -24.69 -7.85
N ASP A 229 -6.20 -25.74 -7.03
CA ASP A 229 -6.33 -25.63 -5.57
C ASP A 229 -4.99 -25.27 -4.92
N TYR A 230 -4.78 -23.97 -4.74
CA TYR A 230 -3.61 -23.42 -4.08
C TYR A 230 -3.44 -23.95 -2.65
N PHE A 231 -4.53 -24.07 -1.89
CA PHE A 231 -4.46 -24.40 -0.46
C PHE A 231 -4.14 -25.88 -0.24
N ALA A 232 -4.73 -26.77 -1.04
CA ALA A 232 -4.37 -28.18 -1.04
C ALA A 232 -2.91 -28.37 -1.46
N LYS A 233 -2.44 -27.64 -2.49
CA LYS A 233 -1.07 -27.77 -2.99
C LYS A 233 -0.03 -27.20 -2.03
N ARG A 234 -0.30 -26.05 -1.41
CA ARG A 234 0.55 -25.45 -0.37
C ARG A 234 0.61 -26.35 0.85
N GLY A 235 -0.51 -27.00 1.18
CA GLY A 235 -0.67 -27.79 2.39
C GLY A 235 -0.79 -26.92 3.64
N ASN A 236 -1.03 -27.58 4.77
CA ASN A 236 -1.21 -26.97 6.09
C ASN A 236 -2.23 -25.80 6.08
N PRO A 237 -3.47 -26.02 5.61
CA PRO A 237 -4.49 -24.98 5.64
C PRO A 237 -4.78 -24.54 7.08
N THR A 238 -5.00 -23.24 7.23
CA THR A 238 -5.32 -22.54 8.47
C THR A 238 -6.70 -21.93 8.36
N GLN A 239 -7.28 -21.49 9.47
CA GLN A 239 -8.56 -20.77 9.43
C GLN A 239 -8.49 -19.50 8.59
N ALA A 240 -7.34 -18.81 8.57
CA ALA A 240 -7.16 -17.59 7.79
C ALA A 240 -7.30 -17.80 6.28
N ASP A 241 -7.05 -19.03 5.80
CA ASP A 241 -7.19 -19.38 4.38
C ASP A 241 -8.63 -19.34 3.89
N LEU A 242 -9.62 -19.40 4.79
CA LEU A 242 -11.02 -19.23 4.43
C LEU A 242 -11.33 -17.80 3.94
N GLY A 243 -10.47 -16.83 4.22
CA GLY A 243 -10.56 -15.48 3.67
C GLY A 243 -11.86 -14.78 4.04
N ARG A 244 -12.58 -14.30 3.03
CA ARG A 244 -13.81 -13.52 3.16
C ARG A 244 -14.98 -14.33 3.73
N TYR A 245 -15.00 -15.65 3.57
CA TYR A 245 -15.98 -16.52 4.24
C TYR A 245 -16.03 -16.29 5.76
N LEU A 246 -14.90 -15.96 6.40
CA LEU A 246 -14.88 -15.66 7.84
C LEU A 246 -15.71 -14.43 8.22
N VAL A 247 -15.98 -13.55 7.25
CA VAL A 247 -16.77 -12.32 7.40
C VAL A 247 -18.22 -12.57 7.00
N THR A 248 -18.44 -13.15 5.82
CA THR A 248 -19.78 -13.22 5.19
C THR A 248 -20.53 -14.49 5.52
N ARG A 249 -19.82 -15.59 5.84
CA ARG A 249 -20.36 -16.95 5.98
C ARG A 249 -21.00 -17.53 4.71
N ASP A 250 -20.84 -16.86 3.57
CA ASP A 250 -21.25 -17.34 2.27
C ASP A 250 -20.19 -18.29 1.71
N ASP A 251 -20.58 -19.52 1.36
CA ASP A 251 -19.67 -20.55 0.84
C ASP A 251 -18.94 -20.11 -0.44
N SER A 252 -19.57 -19.25 -1.25
CA SER A 252 -18.96 -18.69 -2.46
C SER A 252 -17.77 -17.76 -2.16
N ASP A 253 -17.68 -17.23 -0.94
CA ASP A 253 -16.58 -16.39 -0.46
C ASP A 253 -15.42 -17.20 0.16
N ARG A 254 -15.46 -18.55 0.13
CA ARG A 254 -14.32 -19.36 0.56
C ARG A 254 -13.11 -19.07 -0.31
N HIS A 255 -11.99 -18.80 0.36
CA HIS A 255 -10.72 -18.46 -0.28
C HIS A 255 -10.77 -17.18 -1.12
N VAL A 256 -11.76 -16.33 -0.89
CA VAL A 256 -11.83 -15.00 -1.49
C VAL A 256 -11.08 -14.00 -0.61
N PHE A 257 -10.23 -13.19 -1.24
CA PHE A 257 -9.42 -12.18 -0.57
C PHE A 257 -9.53 -10.85 -1.30
N LYS A 258 -9.29 -9.76 -0.57
CA LYS A 258 -9.03 -8.46 -1.18
C LYS A 258 -7.76 -8.60 -2.02
N VAL A 259 -7.87 -8.25 -3.29
CA VAL A 259 -6.69 -8.19 -4.19
C VAL A 259 -5.70 -7.18 -3.59
N PRO A 260 -4.46 -7.56 -3.26
CA PRO A 260 -3.52 -6.63 -2.65
C PRO A 260 -3.06 -5.57 -3.66
N SER A 261 -2.65 -4.41 -3.14
CA SER A 261 -1.90 -3.42 -3.93
C SER A 261 -0.57 -4.02 -4.35
N LEU A 262 -0.16 -3.81 -5.61
CA LEU A 262 1.20 -4.13 -6.07
C LEU A 262 2.16 -2.94 -5.98
N ARG A 263 1.73 -1.81 -5.44
CA ARG A 263 2.64 -0.69 -5.19
C ARG A 263 3.64 -1.08 -4.11
N ASN A 264 4.90 -0.74 -4.33
CA ASN A 264 6.02 -1.13 -3.47
C ASN A 264 6.20 -2.64 -3.29
N VAL A 265 5.61 -3.49 -4.14
CA VAL A 265 5.64 -4.95 -3.96
C VAL A 265 7.08 -5.50 -3.90
N ALA A 266 8.03 -4.87 -4.58
CA ALA A 266 9.45 -5.24 -4.51
C ALA A 266 10.09 -5.08 -3.11
N LEU A 267 9.43 -4.39 -2.17
CA LEU A 267 9.92 -4.16 -0.81
C LEU A 267 9.19 -4.99 0.25
N THR A 268 8.13 -5.71 -0.12
CA THR A 268 7.16 -6.28 0.85
C THR A 268 7.20 -7.81 0.90
N ALA A 269 8.33 -8.42 0.57
CA ALA A 269 8.49 -9.86 0.74
C ALA A 269 8.38 -10.25 2.24
N PRO A 270 7.93 -11.48 2.55
CA PRO A 270 7.37 -12.48 1.63
C PRO A 270 5.91 -12.19 1.26
N TYR A 271 5.40 -12.90 0.24
CA TYR A 271 4.13 -12.60 -0.44
C TYR A 271 2.97 -13.52 -0.04
N PHE A 272 1.76 -13.07 -0.40
CA PHE A 272 0.45 -13.64 -0.06
C PHE A 272 0.07 -13.47 1.41
N HIS A 273 -1.19 -13.80 1.73
CA HIS A 273 -1.73 -13.62 3.08
C HIS A 273 -1.08 -14.53 4.12
N ASP A 274 -0.29 -15.52 3.70
CA ASP A 274 0.40 -16.47 4.56
C ASP A 274 1.93 -16.31 4.57
N GLY A 275 2.48 -15.43 3.71
CA GLY A 275 3.92 -15.23 3.57
C GLY A 275 4.67 -16.43 2.98
N SER A 276 4.00 -17.30 2.22
CA SER A 276 4.58 -18.55 1.70
C SER A 276 5.54 -18.35 0.51
N ALA A 277 5.32 -17.32 -0.33
CA ALA A 277 6.19 -17.03 -1.46
C ALA A 277 7.32 -16.07 -1.04
N ARG A 278 8.58 -16.48 -1.21
CA ARG A 278 9.73 -15.74 -0.67
C ARG A 278 10.22 -14.64 -1.61
N THR A 279 10.04 -14.83 -2.92
CA THR A 279 10.50 -13.93 -3.97
C THR A 279 9.36 -13.50 -4.89
N LEU A 280 9.56 -12.40 -5.63
CA LEU A 280 8.58 -11.99 -6.65
C LEU A 280 8.41 -13.06 -7.71
N ASP A 281 9.50 -13.74 -8.09
CA ASP A 281 9.46 -14.86 -9.02
C ASP A 281 8.54 -15.99 -8.52
N ASP A 282 8.67 -16.39 -7.24
CA ASP A 282 7.78 -17.40 -6.64
C ASP A 282 6.32 -16.93 -6.67
N ALA A 283 6.08 -15.66 -6.35
CA ALA A 283 4.74 -15.10 -6.33
C ALA A 283 4.12 -15.03 -7.73
N VAL A 284 4.91 -14.67 -8.75
CA VAL A 284 4.47 -14.66 -10.15
C VAL A 284 4.19 -16.07 -10.63
N ASP A 285 5.03 -17.06 -10.31
CA ASP A 285 4.80 -18.46 -10.67
C ASP A 285 3.48 -18.99 -10.05
N VAL A 286 3.22 -18.67 -8.78
CA VAL A 286 1.96 -19.01 -8.11
C VAL A 286 0.77 -18.33 -8.80
N MET A 287 0.85 -17.04 -9.12
CA MET A 287 -0.23 -16.33 -9.81
C MET A 287 -0.51 -16.91 -11.21
N PHE A 288 0.52 -17.23 -11.98
CA PHE A 288 0.38 -17.88 -13.27
C PHE A 288 -0.33 -19.23 -13.16
N ARG A 289 0.10 -20.07 -12.24
CA ARG A 289 -0.48 -21.40 -12.06
C ARG A 289 -1.92 -21.34 -11.57
N PHE A 290 -2.14 -20.66 -10.44
CA PHE A 290 -3.39 -20.79 -9.68
C PHE A 290 -4.46 -19.79 -10.10
N GLN A 291 -4.10 -18.64 -10.69
CA GLN A 291 -5.07 -17.69 -11.22
C GLN A 291 -5.24 -17.79 -12.73
N LEU A 292 -4.21 -18.19 -13.47
CA LEU A 292 -4.23 -18.18 -14.94
C LEU A 292 -4.14 -19.57 -15.57
N GLY A 293 -3.97 -20.64 -14.78
CA GLY A 293 -3.99 -22.03 -15.26
C GLY A 293 -2.83 -22.40 -16.18
N ARG A 294 -1.71 -21.67 -16.10
CA ARG A 294 -0.57 -21.84 -17.01
C ARG A 294 0.76 -21.61 -16.28
N VAL A 295 1.86 -22.06 -16.89
CA VAL A 295 3.20 -21.82 -16.37
C VAL A 295 3.80 -20.61 -17.07
N ALA A 296 4.41 -19.69 -16.32
CA ALA A 296 5.13 -18.56 -16.91
C ALA A 296 6.37 -19.06 -17.66
N SER A 297 6.61 -18.55 -18.86
CA SER A 297 7.95 -18.68 -19.45
C SER A 297 8.94 -17.88 -18.60
N ARG A 298 10.21 -18.29 -18.58
CA ARG A 298 11.25 -17.58 -17.81
C ARG A 298 11.36 -16.12 -18.25
N GLU A 299 11.33 -15.88 -19.56
CA GLU A 299 11.42 -14.54 -20.17
C GLU A 299 10.24 -13.66 -19.76
N ASP A 300 9.00 -14.16 -19.86
CA ASP A 300 7.82 -13.37 -19.49
C ASP A 300 7.78 -13.07 -18.00
N LYS A 301 8.18 -14.02 -17.15
CA LYS A 301 8.30 -13.80 -15.71
C LYS A 301 9.31 -12.71 -15.40
N GLU A 302 10.53 -12.82 -15.93
CA GLU A 302 11.58 -11.81 -15.74
C GLU A 302 11.11 -10.43 -16.20
N ALA A 303 10.41 -10.35 -17.33
CA ALA A 303 9.84 -9.09 -17.83
C ALA A 303 8.79 -8.51 -16.88
N ILE A 304 7.84 -9.34 -16.40
CA ILE A 304 6.80 -8.90 -15.45
C ILE A 304 7.44 -8.43 -14.14
N VAL A 305 8.41 -9.18 -13.60
CA VAL A 305 9.12 -8.81 -12.38
C VAL A 305 9.83 -7.45 -12.55
N LYS A 306 10.50 -7.21 -13.68
CA LYS A 306 11.08 -5.89 -14.00
C LYS A 306 10.04 -4.78 -13.96
N PHE A 307 8.86 -5.01 -14.54
CA PHE A 307 7.75 -4.06 -14.45
C PHE A 307 7.33 -3.83 -12.99
N LEU A 308 7.15 -4.88 -12.18
CA LEU A 308 6.74 -4.74 -10.77
C LEU A 308 7.72 -3.90 -9.95
N HIS A 309 9.02 -3.96 -10.24
CA HIS A 309 10.03 -3.10 -9.62
C HIS A 309 9.83 -1.60 -9.91
N THR A 310 9.17 -1.24 -11.02
CA THR A 310 8.87 0.17 -11.35
C THR A 310 7.76 0.78 -10.48
N LEU A 311 7.01 -0.05 -9.75
CA LEU A 311 5.88 0.34 -8.90
C LEU A 311 6.29 0.81 -7.49
N THR A 312 7.58 0.80 -7.17
CA THR A 312 8.11 1.35 -5.91
C THR A 312 8.16 2.86 -5.99
N GLY A 313 7.38 3.51 -5.13
CA GLY A 313 7.31 4.98 -5.02
C GLY A 313 8.34 5.57 -4.06
N GLN A 314 8.30 6.89 -3.91
CA GLN A 314 9.12 7.59 -2.92
C GLN A 314 8.57 7.36 -1.51
N LEU A 315 9.42 6.83 -0.63
CA LEU A 315 9.12 6.62 0.79
C LEU A 315 9.34 7.92 1.58
N GLU A 316 8.64 8.12 2.71
CA GLU A 316 8.85 9.33 3.53
C GLU A 316 10.30 9.47 4.04
N ALA A 317 11.01 8.36 4.31
CA ALA A 317 12.41 8.40 4.73
C ALA A 317 13.39 8.93 3.64
N THR A 318 12.91 9.10 2.41
CA THR A 318 13.68 9.61 1.26
C THR A 318 13.13 10.93 0.71
N ARG A 319 12.20 11.59 1.42
CA ARG A 319 11.71 12.94 1.12
C ARG A 319 12.50 14.03 1.83
#